data_AF-A0A670I764-F1
#
_entry.id   AF-A0A670I764-F1
#
_cell.length_a   1.000
_cell.length_b   1.000
_cell.length_c   1.000
_cell.angle_alpha   90.00
_cell.angle_beta   90.00
_cell.angle_gamma   90.00
#
_symmetry.space_group_name_H-M   'P 1'
#
loop_
_entity.id
_entity.type
_entity.pdbx_description
1 polymer ?
#
loop_
_entity_poly.entity_id
_entity_poly.type
_entity_poly.pdbx_seq_one_letter_code
_entity_poly.pdbx_strand_id
1 'polypeptide(L)' 'GLIPGSIMSDKPDFAEIETFDKTKLKKTETREKNPLPTKESK' A
#
# COMPACT_ATOMS: atom_id res chain seq x y z
N GLY A 1 45.30 -3.32 0.14
CA GLY A 1 44.29 -4.40 0.17
C GLY A 1 42.93 -3.77 0.06
N LEU A 2 42.14 -4.17 -0.93
CA LEU A 2 40.77 -3.69 -1.11
C LEU A 2 39.84 -4.63 -0.32
N ILE A 3 39.09 -4.08 0.63
CA ILE A 3 38.06 -4.82 1.37
C ILE A 3 36.87 -5.05 0.43
N PRO A 4 36.54 -6.31 0.04
CA PRO A 4 35.41 -6.58 -0.82
C PRO A 4 34.15 -6.68 0.06
N GLY A 5 33.40 -5.59 0.20
CA GLY A 5 32.18 -5.66 1.01
C GLY A 5 31.29 -4.43 1.07
N SER A 6 31.64 -3.32 0.43
CA SER A 6 30.93 -2.03 0.64
C SER A 6 29.74 -1.74 -0.28
N ILE A 7 29.09 -2.75 -0.88
CA ILE A 7 27.89 -2.51 -1.71
C ILE A 7 26.70 -3.43 -1.38
N MET A 8 26.13 -3.29 -0.18
CA MET A 8 24.69 -3.49 -0.07
C MET A 8 24.09 -2.11 0.04
N SER A 9 23.62 -1.59 -1.10
CA SER A 9 22.87 -0.34 -1.14
C SER A 9 21.64 -0.51 -0.25
N ASP A 10 21.56 0.28 0.81
CA ASP A 10 20.45 0.34 1.80
C ASP A 10 19.13 0.85 1.20
N LYS A 11 18.90 0.68 -0.11
CA LYS A 11 17.69 1.11 -0.78
C LYS A 11 16.73 -0.08 -0.90
N PRO A 12 15.49 0.04 -0.41
CA PRO A 12 14.52 -1.04 -0.55
C PRO A 12 14.24 -1.32 -2.02
N ASP A 13 14.01 -2.59 -2.34
CA ASP A 13 13.55 -3.01 -3.66
C ASP A 13 12.09 -2.57 -3.86
N PHE A 14 11.84 -1.75 -4.88
CA PHE A 14 10.51 -1.23 -5.20
C PHE A 14 9.78 -2.07 -6.25
N ALA A 15 10.41 -3.11 -6.82
CA ALA A 15 9.82 -3.93 -7.86
C ALA A 15 8.50 -4.59 -7.43
N GLU A 16 8.37 -4.90 -6.13
CA GLU A 16 7.14 -5.46 -5.58
C GLU A 16 5.97 -4.46 -5.64
N ILE A 17 6.21 -3.16 -5.46
CA ILE A 17 5.14 -2.14 -5.53
C ILE A 17 4.60 -2.03 -6.97
N GLU A 18 5.47 -2.15 -7.97
CA GLU A 18 5.09 -2.08 -9.38
C GLU A 18 4.28 -3.30 -9.83
N THR A 19 4.56 -4.48 -9.27
CA THR A 19 4.02 -5.76 -9.73
C THR A 19 3.03 -6.42 -8.77
N PHE A 20 2.73 -5.79 -7.64
CA PHE A 20 1.85 -6.36 -6.63
C PHE A 20 0.45 -6.66 -7.17
N ASP A 21 0.04 -7.92 -7.06
CA ASP A 21 -1.30 -8.37 -7.40
C ASP A 21 -2.31 -7.92 -6.34
N LYS A 22 -3.14 -6.93 -6.69
CA LYS A 22 -4.19 -6.37 -5.83
C LYS A 22 -5.23 -7.39 -5.38
N THR A 23 -5.36 -8.53 -6.05
CA THR A 23 -6.30 -9.59 -5.63
C THR A 23 -5.88 -10.27 -4.33
N LYS A 24 -4.60 -10.17 -3.95
CA LYS A 24 -4.05 -10.68 -2.69
C LYS A 24 -4.43 -9.83 -1.46
N LEU A 25 -5.04 -8.66 -1.67
CA LEU A 25 -5.55 -7.84 -0.56
C LEU A 25 -6.74 -8.51 0.10
N LYS A 26 -6.71 -8.60 1.44
CA LYS A 26 -7.86 -9.06 2.23
C LYS A 26 -9.04 -8.13 1.98
N LYS A 27 -10.22 -8.72 1.77
CA LYS A 27 -11.48 -7.95 1.73
C LYS A 27 -11.76 -7.39 3.12
N THR A 28 -12.16 -6.14 3.16
CA THR A 28 -12.55 -5.45 4.39
C THR A 28 -13.79 -4.60 4.12
N GLU A 29 -14.74 -4.62 5.05
CA GLU A 29 -15.92 -3.75 5.00
C GLU A 29 -15.51 -2.37 5.56
N THR A 30 -15.67 -1.31 4.76
CA THR A 30 -15.43 0.06 5.22
C THR A 30 -16.73 0.67 5.71
N ARG A 31 -16.77 1.08 6.98
CA ARG A 31 -17.93 1.77 7.57
C ARG A 31 -17.65 3.25 7.72
N GLU A 32 -18.32 4.05 6.90
CA GLU A 32 -18.32 5.51 7.04
C GLU A 32 -18.98 5.91 8.37
N LYS A 33 -18.26 6.69 9.18
CA LYS A 33 -18.72 7.09 10.52
C LYS A 33 -19.53 8.39 10.53
N ASN A 34 -19.45 9.17 9.45
CA ASN A 34 -20.11 10.46 9.38
C ASN A 34 -20.63 10.75 7.97
N PRO A 35 -21.62 9.99 7.49
CA PRO A 35 -22.27 10.32 6.25
C PRO A 35 -22.97 11.67 6.39
N LEU A 36 -22.83 12.53 5.37
CA LEU A 36 -23.63 13.74 5.30
C LEU A 36 -25.12 13.36 5.18
N PRO A 37 -26.03 14.18 5.73
CA PRO A 37 -27.46 13.96 5.55
C PRO A 37 -27.79 13.87 4.05
N THR A 38 -28.43 12.78 3.64
CA THR A 38 -29.02 12.71 2.30
C THR A 38 -30.26 13.60 2.28
N LYS A 39 -30.49 14.27 1.15
CA LYS A 39 -31.70 15.07 0.93
C LYS A 39 -32.89 14.12 0.72
N GLU A 40 -33.36 13.47 1.79
CA GLU A 40 -34.63 12.77 1.74
C GLU A 40 -35.74 13.81 1.63
N SER A 41 -36.40 13.83 0.47
CA SER A 41 -37.51 14.72 0.18
C SER A 41 -38.80 13.93 0.32
N LYS A 42 -39.49 14.04 1.45
CA LYS A 42 -40.96 13.98 1.54
C LYS A 42 -41.48 14.58 2.85
#